data_AF-X1H0N4-F1
#
_entry.id   AF-X1H0N4-F1
#
_cell.length_a   1.000
_cell.length_b   1.000
_cell.length_c   1.000
_cell.angle_alpha   90.00
_cell.angle_beta   90.00
_cell.angle_gamma   90.00
#
_symmetry.space_group_name_H-M   'P 1'
#
loop_
_entity.id
_entity.type
_entity.pdbx_description
1 polymer ?
#
loop_
_entity_poly.entity_id
_entity_poly.type
_entity_poly.pdbx_seq_one_letter_code
_entity_poly.pdbx_strand_id
1 'polypeptide(L)'
;VLKFQAGINVKTMDLILARVEIQTLKPKETVNLVKKCPYMLNAFRLSGATNFSILVVSNKLTHLDEIVNNHFRKNSNVSNVYMDVITDVTNDLVLPFDFNFDNCGLNSKKQGCRKCFT
;
A
#
# COMPACT_ATOMS: atom_id res chain seq x y z
N VAL A 1 1.82 -27.05 -2.94
CA VAL A 1 0.73 -27.21 -1.96
C VAL A 1 -0.32 -26.15 -2.25
N LEU A 2 -1.58 -26.55 -2.51
CA LEU A 2 -2.69 -25.63 -2.75
C LEU A 2 -3.01 -24.85 -1.46
N LYS A 3 -3.26 -23.54 -1.59
CA LYS A 3 -3.66 -22.67 -0.49
C LYS A 3 -4.96 -21.96 -0.88
N PHE A 4 -5.90 -21.89 0.05
CA PHE A 4 -7.13 -21.13 -0.10
C PHE A 4 -7.00 -19.83 0.68
N GLN A 5 -7.48 -18.73 0.10
CA GLN A 5 -7.48 -17.41 0.71
C GLN A 5 -8.88 -16.80 0.54
N ALA A 6 -9.51 -16.46 1.66
CA ALA A 6 -10.69 -15.61 1.65
C ALA A 6 -10.26 -14.14 1.57
N GLY A 7 -10.98 -13.33 0.80
CA GLY A 7 -10.62 -11.94 0.56
C GLY A 7 -11.63 -11.22 -0.32
N ILE A 8 -11.38 -9.95 -0.59
CA ILE A 8 -12.20 -9.14 -1.49
C ILE A 8 -11.60 -9.20 -2.88
N ASN A 9 -12.46 -9.33 -3.90
CA ASN A 9 -12.06 -9.09 -5.27
C ASN A 9 -11.96 -7.58 -5.52
N VAL A 10 -10.77 -7.08 -5.81
CA VAL A 10 -10.55 -5.65 -6.05
C VAL A 10 -11.37 -5.12 -7.24
N LYS A 11 -11.75 -6.00 -8.18
CA LYS A 11 -12.59 -5.64 -9.34
C LYS A 11 -14.00 -5.21 -8.95
N THR A 12 -14.51 -5.72 -7.83
CA THR A 12 -15.87 -5.43 -7.32
C THR A 12 -15.85 -4.46 -6.14
N MET A 13 -14.68 -3.93 -5.79
CA MET A 13 -14.48 -3.07 -4.64
C MET A 13 -14.69 -1.61 -5.03
N ASP A 14 -15.46 -0.86 -4.23
CA ASP A 14 -15.66 0.59 -4.43
C ASP A 14 -14.51 1.39 -3.78
N LEU A 15 -13.28 1.08 -4.17
CA LEU A 15 -12.07 1.76 -3.70
C LEU A 15 -11.07 1.93 -4.86
N ILE A 16 -10.25 2.96 -4.76
CA ILE A 16 -9.17 3.25 -5.69
C ILE A 16 -7.99 2.35 -5.34
N LEU A 17 -7.57 1.54 -6.29
CA LEU A 17 -6.35 0.72 -6.22
C LEU A 17 -5.22 1.43 -6.97
N ALA A 18 -4.04 1.48 -6.35
CA ALA A 18 -2.84 1.98 -7.00
C ALA A 18 -1.64 1.06 -6.75
N ARG A 19 -0.71 1.09 -7.69
CA ARG A 19 0.59 0.45 -7.61
C ARG A 19 1.64 1.50 -7.30
N VAL A 20 2.41 1.29 -6.25
CA VAL A 20 3.49 2.18 -5.84
C VAL A 20 4.81 1.43 -5.99
N GLU A 21 5.61 1.83 -6.96
CA GLU A 21 6.97 1.32 -7.10
C GLU A 21 7.96 2.22 -6.37
N ILE A 22 8.89 1.61 -5.62
CA ILE A 22 9.92 2.35 -4.90
C ILE A 22 11.31 1.75 -5.10
N GLN A 23 12.31 2.63 -5.09
CA GLN A 23 13.71 2.26 -4.94
C GLN A 23 14.19 2.72 -3.56
N THR A 24 14.56 1.76 -2.70
CA THR A 24 15.00 2.03 -1.32
C THR A 24 16.32 1.35 -0.97
N LEU A 25 17.16 2.01 -0.18
CA LEU A 25 18.36 1.42 0.42
C LEU A 25 18.05 0.54 1.64
N LYS A 26 16.81 0.62 2.16
CA LYS A 26 16.38 -0.07 3.38
C LYS A 26 15.17 -0.98 3.16
N PRO A 27 15.33 -2.09 2.43
CA PRO A 27 14.24 -2.97 2.05
C PRO A 27 13.48 -3.58 3.25
N LYS A 28 14.18 -3.87 4.35
CA LYS A 28 13.56 -4.46 5.55
C LYS A 28 12.57 -3.50 6.23
N GLU A 29 12.87 -2.21 6.26
CA GLU A 29 11.98 -1.20 6.84
C GLU A 29 10.69 -1.06 6.03
N THR A 30 10.78 -1.07 4.69
CA THR A 30 9.62 -1.07 3.79
C THR A 30 8.72 -2.29 4.03
N VAL A 31 9.29 -3.50 4.13
CA VAL A 31 8.49 -4.71 4.42
C VAL A 31 7.73 -4.58 5.73
N ASN A 32 8.39 -4.06 6.77
CA ASN A 32 7.76 -3.87 8.08
C ASN A 32 6.65 -2.82 8.04
N LEU A 33 6.80 -1.77 7.22
CA LEU A 33 5.76 -0.77 7.01
C LEU A 33 4.54 -1.36 6.31
N VAL A 34 4.75 -2.08 5.20
CA VAL A 34 3.67 -2.72 4.43
C VAL A 34 2.85 -3.66 5.32
N LYS A 35 3.52 -4.47 6.14
CA LYS A 35 2.83 -5.39 7.07
C LYS A 35 1.99 -4.67 8.15
N LYS A 36 2.22 -3.39 8.40
CA LYS A 36 1.59 -2.62 9.48
C LYS A 36 0.54 -1.61 9.01
N CYS A 37 0.56 -1.22 7.74
CA CYS A 37 -0.33 -0.19 7.22
C CYS A 37 -1.48 -0.88 6.48
N PRO A 38 -2.74 -0.76 6.93
CA PRO A 38 -3.86 -1.49 6.34
C PRO A 38 -4.19 -1.05 4.92
N TYR A 39 -3.76 0.15 4.53
CA TYR A 39 -3.89 0.64 3.16
C TYR A 39 -2.89 0.01 2.18
N MET A 40 -1.92 -0.80 2.66
CA MET A 40 -0.94 -1.51 1.83
C MET A 40 -1.28 -2.99 1.79
N LEU A 41 -1.97 -3.42 0.74
CA LEU A 41 -2.54 -4.77 0.62
C LEU A 41 -1.48 -5.85 0.40
N ASN A 42 -0.45 -5.52 -0.38
CA ASN A 42 0.64 -6.45 -0.68
C ASN A 42 1.88 -5.70 -1.15
N ALA A 43 3.04 -6.35 -1.10
CA ALA A 43 4.25 -5.84 -1.71
C ALA A 43 5.12 -6.96 -2.29
N PHE A 44 5.76 -6.65 -3.41
CA PHE A 44 6.70 -7.49 -4.13
C PHE A 44 8.08 -6.89 -4.03
N ARG A 45 9.11 -7.72 -3.80
CA ARG A 45 10.51 -7.33 -3.99
C ARG A 45 10.86 -7.56 -5.45
N LEU A 46 11.49 -6.56 -6.06
CA LEU A 46 11.81 -6.56 -7.49
C LEU A 46 13.34 -6.53 -7.69
N SER A 47 13.80 -7.02 -8.84
CA SER A 47 15.20 -6.96 -9.28
C SER A 47 15.45 -5.89 -10.35
N GLY A 48 14.41 -5.12 -10.70
CA GLY A 48 14.43 -4.14 -11.79
C GLY A 48 14.95 -2.77 -11.37
N ALA A 49 14.51 -1.73 -12.10
CA ALA A 49 14.87 -0.34 -11.84
C ALA A 49 14.40 0.16 -10.46
N THR A 50 13.31 -0.43 -9.97
CA THR A 50 12.81 -0.31 -8.61
C THR A 50 12.96 -1.65 -7.91
N ASN A 51 13.11 -1.64 -6.58
CA ASN A 51 13.30 -2.84 -5.79
C ASN A 51 12.08 -3.25 -4.96
N PHE A 52 11.00 -2.47 -5.02
CA PHE A 52 9.69 -2.82 -4.50
C PHE A 52 8.54 -2.35 -5.40
N SER A 53 7.45 -3.11 -5.37
CA SER A 53 6.14 -2.71 -5.89
C SER A 53 5.09 -3.03 -4.84
N ILE A 54 4.30 -2.04 -4.44
CA ILE A 54 3.32 -2.12 -3.35
C ILE A 54 1.93 -1.88 -3.93
N LEU A 55 0.97 -2.73 -3.62
CA LEU A 55 -0.44 -2.49 -3.90
C LEU A 55 -1.04 -1.72 -2.75
N VAL A 56 -1.59 -0.53 -3.03
CA VAL A 56 -2.22 0.35 -2.06
C VAL A 56 -3.66 0.65 -2.44
N VAL A 57 -4.49 0.87 -1.42
CA VAL A 57 -5.92 1.10 -1.59
C VAL A 57 -6.39 2.30 -0.78
N SER A 58 -7.40 3.01 -1.27
CA SER A 58 -8.10 4.05 -0.51
C SER A 58 -9.43 4.41 -1.17
N ASN A 59 -10.33 5.07 -0.46
CA ASN A 59 -11.55 5.64 -1.03
C ASN A 59 -11.32 6.99 -1.74
N LYS A 60 -10.15 7.62 -1.56
CA LYS A 60 -9.82 8.94 -2.11
C LYS A 60 -8.39 8.96 -2.65
N LEU A 61 -8.21 9.53 -3.84
CA LEU A 61 -6.90 9.66 -4.48
C LEU A 61 -5.95 10.53 -3.64
N THR A 62 -6.46 11.63 -3.08
CA THR A 62 -5.68 12.51 -2.19
C THR A 62 -5.11 11.78 -0.99
N HIS A 63 -5.84 10.78 -0.47
CA HIS A 63 -5.37 9.97 0.65
C HIS A 63 -4.26 8.99 0.23
N LEU A 64 -4.32 8.43 -0.99
CA LEU A 64 -3.19 7.65 -1.53
C LEU A 64 -1.94 8.52 -1.66
N ASP A 65 -2.07 9.73 -2.19
CA ASP A 65 -0.96 10.68 -2.27
C ASP A 65 -0.39 11.00 -0.89
N GLU A 66 -1.21 11.21 0.12
CA GLU A 66 -0.75 11.43 1.49
C GLU A 66 0.04 10.23 2.05
N ILE A 67 -0.44 9.01 1.81
CA ILE A 67 0.25 7.78 2.21
C ILE A 67 1.63 7.73 1.53
N VAL A 68 1.67 7.89 0.21
CA VAL A 68 2.90 7.80 -0.58
C VAL A 68 3.89 8.90 -0.23
N ASN A 69 3.40 10.14 -0.07
CA ASN A 69 4.21 11.30 0.29
C ASN A 69 4.85 11.13 1.67
N ASN A 70 4.06 10.72 2.67
CA ASN A 70 4.53 10.69 4.05
C ASN A 70 5.40 9.47 4.37
N HIS A 71 5.17 8.34 3.71
CA HIS A 71 5.92 7.11 3.98
C HIS A 71 7.14 6.90 3.08
N PHE A 72 7.08 7.37 1.83
CA PHE A 72 8.11 7.08 0.84
C PHE A 72 8.81 8.34 0.33
N ARG A 73 8.10 9.31 -0.26
CA ARG A 73 8.75 10.46 -0.92
C ARG A 73 9.55 11.36 0.03
N LYS A 74 9.18 11.42 1.32
CA LYS A 74 9.93 12.16 2.36
C LYS A 74 11.03 11.35 3.05
N ASN A 75 11.16 10.06 2.75
CA ASN A 75 12.14 9.18 3.40
C ASN A 75 13.49 9.29 2.67
N SER A 76 14.54 9.72 3.38
CA SER A 76 15.89 9.88 2.82
C SER A 76 16.53 8.59 2.31
N ASN A 77 16.01 7.42 2.70
CA ASN A 77 16.48 6.12 2.21
C ASN A 77 15.78 5.68 0.92
N VAL A 78 14.81 6.45 0.43
CA VAL A 78 14.05 6.17 -0.80
C VAL A 78 14.51 7.17 -1.86
N SER A 79 15.04 6.66 -2.98
CA SER A 79 15.54 7.51 -4.06
C SER A 79 14.47 7.82 -5.09
N ASN A 80 13.64 6.84 -5.46
CA ASN A 80 12.60 6.97 -6.48
C ASN A 80 11.27 6.42 -5.98
N VAL A 81 10.17 7.07 -6.37
CA VAL A 81 8.80 6.65 -6.06
C VAL A 81 7.92 6.93 -7.28
N TYR A 82 7.28 5.89 -7.81
CA TYR A 82 6.27 5.98 -8.86
C TYR A 82 4.94 5.48 -8.31
N MET A 83 3.85 6.17 -8.66
CA MET A 83 2.50 5.76 -8.27
C MET A 83 1.62 5.76 -9.51
N ASP A 84 1.06 4.59 -9.82
CA ASP A 84 0.14 4.38 -10.92
C ASP A 84 -1.22 3.97 -10.37
N VAL A 85 -2.27 4.70 -10.73
CA VAL A 85 -3.64 4.27 -10.40
C VAL A 85 -4.02 3.15 -11.36
N ILE A 86 -4.47 2.02 -10.81
CA ILE A 86 -4.94 0.88 -11.60
C ILE A 86 -6.39 1.18 -12.01
N THR A 87 -6.60 1.39 -13.31
CA THR A 87 -7.91 1.76 -13.87
C THR A 87 -8.79 0.55 -14.21
N ASP A 88 -8.18 -0.62 -14.44
CA ASP A 88 -8.90 -1.87 -14.74
C ASP A 88 -8.08 -3.09 -14.30
N VAL A 89 -8.78 -4.19 -14.02
CA VAL A 89 -8.18 -5.50 -13.70
C VAL A 89 -8.82 -6.57 -14.58
N THR A 90 -8.01 -7.14 -15.47
CA THR A 90 -8.48 -8.10 -16.50
C THR A 90 -9.06 -9.37 -15.87
N ASN A 91 -8.35 -9.94 -14.89
CA ASN A 91 -8.75 -11.16 -14.18
C ASN A 91 -9.10 -10.85 -12.72
N ASP A 92 -9.81 -11.77 -12.06
CA ASP A 92 -10.11 -11.61 -10.64
C ASP A 92 -8.84 -11.57 -9.79
N LEU A 93 -8.75 -10.55 -8.92
CA LEU A 93 -7.65 -10.38 -7.98
C LEU A 93 -8.24 -10.31 -6.57
N VAL A 94 -8.22 -11.46 -5.90
CA VAL A 94 -8.73 -11.61 -4.53
C VAL A 94 -7.58 -11.37 -3.54
N LEU A 95 -7.65 -10.27 -2.80
CA LEU A 95 -6.65 -9.90 -1.80
C LEU A 95 -7.20 -10.12 -0.39
N PRO A 96 -6.36 -10.59 0.55
CA PRO A 96 -6.77 -10.67 1.94
C PRO A 96 -6.96 -9.24 2.41
N PHE A 97 -8.18 -8.91 2.83
CA PHE A 97 -8.54 -7.55 3.16
C PHE A 97 -9.24 -7.54 4.51
N ASP A 98 -8.66 -6.78 5.43
CA ASP A 98 -9.29 -6.50 6.71
C ASP A 98 -9.89 -5.10 6.63
N PHE A 99 -11.22 -5.03 6.67
CA PHE A 99 -11.97 -3.76 6.59
C PHE A 99 -11.87 -2.91 7.85
N ASN A 100 -11.11 -3.34 8.86
CA ASN A 100 -11.00 -2.65 10.15
C ASN A 100 -10.10 -1.39 10.05
N PHE A 101 -10.49 -0.46 9.18
CA PHE A 101 -9.89 0.87 9.04
C PHE A 101 -10.22 1.79 10.22
N ASP A 102 -11.21 1.43 11.04
CA ASP A 102 -11.69 2.21 12.18
C ASP A 102 -10.59 2.46 13.23
N ASN A 103 -9.59 1.58 13.31
CA ASN A 103 -8.42 1.76 14.18
C ASN A 103 -7.33 2.68 13.60
N CYS A 104 -7.43 3.07 12.33
CA CYS A 104 -6.54 4.05 11.70
C CYS A 104 -7.21 5.41 11.58
N GLY A 105 -7.62 5.98 12.72
CA GLY A 105 -7.99 7.39 12.78
C GLY A 105 -6.81 8.26 12.37
N LEU A 106 -6.90 8.93 11.22
CA LEU A 106 -6.08 10.08 10.86
C LEU A 106 -6.48 11.28 11.74
N ASN A 107 -6.32 11.14 13.05
CA ASN A 107 -6.52 12.24 13.98
C ASN A 107 -5.33 13.19 13.83
N SER A 108 -5.55 14.20 12.98
CA SER A 108 -4.95 15.53 12.99
C SER A 108 -3.41 15.58 13.01
N LYS A 109 -2.85 15.94 11.85
CA LYS A 109 -1.48 16.44 11.62
C LYS A 109 -0.35 15.40 11.74
N LYS A 110 0.18 15.02 10.57
CA LYS A 110 1.57 14.58 10.31
C LYS A 110 2.04 13.18 10.77
N GLN A 111 1.17 12.19 10.96
CA GLN A 111 1.63 10.81 11.19
C GLN A 111 0.84 9.80 10.36
N GLY A 112 1.29 9.57 9.11
CA GLY A 112 0.80 8.47 8.28
C GLY A 112 0.98 7.13 9.00
N CYS A 113 -0.05 6.27 8.97
CA CYS A 113 -0.14 4.90 9.54
C CYS A 113 0.49 4.63 10.94
N ARG A 114 1.02 5.62 11.66
CA ARG A 114 1.81 5.41 12.89
C ARG A 114 0.95 5.15 14.12
N LYS A 115 -0.32 5.55 14.09
CA LYS A 115 -1.30 5.39 15.19
C LYS A 115 -2.25 4.21 15.02
N CYS A 116 -2.06 3.33 14.04
CA CYS A 116 -2.95 2.19 13.81
C CYS A 116 -2.89 1.11 14.90
N PHE A 117 -2.14 1.33 15.99
CA PHE A 117 -2.05 0.45 17.14
C PHE A 117 -1.91 1.28 18.44
N THR A 118 -3.02 1.48 19.14
CA THR A 118 -3.07 1.46 20.61
C THR A 118 -4.33 0.72 21.00
#